data_AF-A0A9P5C953-F1
#
_entry.id   AF-A0A9P5C953-F1
#
_cell.length_a   1.000
_cell.length_b   1.000
_cell.length_c   1.000
_cell.angle_alpha   90.00
_cell.angle_beta   90.00
_cell.angle_gamma   90.00
#
_symmetry.space_group_name_H-M   'P 1'
#
loop_
_entity.id
_entity.type
_entity.pdbx_description
1 polymer ?
#
loop_
_entity_poly.entity_id
_entity_poly.type
_entity_poly.pdbx_seq_one_letter_code
_entity_poly.pdbx_strand_id
1 'polypeptide(L)'
;MYLINTKTLQLQFFLHEAGHAASCSVGTKAAASSLPRYAILSHTWGANEVLFEDMMAKDRTAANKKSGYSKIEYGCRRAAADGFDYLWLDTCCIDKNSLADLSETINSMFRWYKTCSLCYVFLEDCQGPKPYQVSPRSTSVPRWFTRGWTLQELIAPNTIHFYSAKWVFLGTKADHMDGLSNVTGIDQYALGGGDLSKISVARRMSWMANRRTTRTEDMVYCLLGIFGITMPLLYGEGSKAFARLQKEIMKETDDQSIFAWKEEDGAAYRNSGERNGLLAYSPLSFASSTPVTKFYSPRPGARRTAVTSQGSVANLLLCQDSSSRSNDIFFAILDCPIGHMPGVLAGIRLKRKDAAGNDFIRVDTSQVFEFARCEKDGSLALEGFDPTKEQRELVEIKSRAVCRNWVPRTIRVLQSSVPQLPPGFWLVPPQNMSSSNEVSLQMVHPLKLWDSQNWLMQPSSAASLTPKTGAAQFKYKGKQYFLIFGAATVREGLRPWCAIEQSSGRVTLEQWFTQFKAEMDKPNGGARRSPEIDVKIRPAKVSGNDMFVMQLLTR
;
A
#
# COMPACT_ATOMS: atom_id res chain seq x y z
N MET A 1 23.84 -12.57 -5.56
CA MET A 1 23.47 -12.47 -4.12
C MET A 1 24.72 -12.28 -3.29
N TYR A 2 24.80 -11.21 -2.50
CA TYR A 2 25.90 -11.03 -1.55
C TYR A 2 25.60 -11.76 -0.23
N LEU A 3 26.61 -12.39 0.37
CA LEU A 3 26.53 -13.05 1.68
C LEU A 3 27.70 -12.63 2.56
N ILE A 4 27.49 -12.55 3.87
CA ILE A 4 28.55 -12.31 4.85
C ILE A 4 29.16 -13.66 5.23
N ASN A 5 30.48 -13.80 5.09
CA ASN A 5 31.20 -14.92 5.67
C ASN A 5 31.17 -14.82 7.21
N THR A 6 30.67 -15.85 7.89
CA THR A 6 30.41 -15.82 9.34
C THR A 6 31.67 -15.76 10.19
N LYS A 7 32.83 -16.14 9.64
CA LYS A 7 34.13 -16.13 10.32
C LYS A 7 34.89 -14.83 10.10
N THR A 8 34.90 -14.32 8.87
CA THR A 8 35.69 -13.12 8.51
C THR A 8 34.88 -11.82 8.54
N LEU A 9 33.54 -11.92 8.62
CA LEU A 9 32.61 -10.81 8.48
C LEU A 9 32.81 -10.02 7.17
N GLN A 10 33.30 -10.66 6.11
CA GLN A 10 33.44 -10.06 4.79
C GLN A 10 32.28 -10.43 3.88
N LEU A 11 31.83 -9.46 3.08
CA LEU A 11 30.86 -9.71 2.02
C LEU A 11 31.53 -10.46 0.86
N GLN A 12 30.82 -11.45 0.33
CA GLN A 12 31.20 -12.24 -0.85
C GLN A 12 30.00 -12.34 -1.78
N PHE A 13 30.24 -12.26 -3.09
CA PHE A 13 29.20 -12.34 -4.10
C PHE A 13 29.09 -13.74 -4.68
N PHE A 14 27.87 -14.24 -4.81
CA PHE A 14 27.55 -15.54 -5.39
C PHE A 14 26.54 -15.37 -6.53
N LEU A 15 26.74 -16.12 -7.62
CA LEU A 15 25.74 -16.21 -8.67
C LEU A 15 24.67 -17.23 -8.27
N HIS A 16 23.43 -16.88 -8.55
CA HIS A 16 22.37 -17.87 -8.55
C HIS A 16 22.49 -18.63 -9.88
N GLU A 17 22.76 -19.94 -9.86
CA GLU A 17 22.52 -20.75 -11.04
C GLU A 17 21.01 -20.71 -11.29
N ALA A 18 20.56 -19.88 -12.22
CA ALA A 18 19.24 -20.00 -12.79
C ALA A 18 19.38 -20.94 -13.98
N GLY A 19 18.75 -22.11 -13.90
CA GLY A 19 18.44 -22.88 -15.10
C GLY A 19 17.55 -22.01 -15.99
N HIS A 20 18.16 -21.27 -16.90
CA HIS A 20 17.73 -20.79 -18.22
C HIS A 20 18.88 -19.92 -18.75
N ALA A 21 19.57 -20.42 -19.77
CA ALA A 21 20.70 -19.76 -20.40
C ALA A 21 20.24 -18.45 -21.06
N ALA A 22 20.70 -17.32 -20.54
CA ALA A 22 20.75 -16.06 -21.27
C ALA A 22 22.18 -15.51 -21.17
N SER A 23 22.89 -15.56 -22.29
CA SER A 23 24.26 -15.10 -22.44
C SER A 23 24.36 -13.58 -22.23
N CYS A 24 25.18 -13.15 -21.30
CA CYS A 24 25.76 -11.81 -21.35
C CYS A 24 27.18 -11.85 -20.75
N SER A 25 28.14 -11.59 -21.62
CA SER A 25 29.57 -11.42 -21.32
C SER A 25 29.90 -9.93 -21.36
N VAL A 26 30.43 -9.35 -20.29
CA VAL A 26 31.57 -8.40 -20.26
C VAL A 26 31.97 -8.18 -18.79
N GLY A 27 33.27 -8.28 -18.48
CA GLY A 27 33.93 -7.57 -17.37
C GLY A 27 34.17 -8.33 -16.06
N THR A 28 35.37 -8.91 -15.91
CA THR A 28 36.01 -9.39 -14.66
C THR A 28 35.12 -10.18 -13.69
N LYS A 29 34.82 -11.45 -14.03
CA LYS A 29 34.23 -12.42 -13.10
C LYS A 29 35.35 -13.12 -12.31
N ALA A 30 35.46 -12.82 -11.02
CA ALA A 30 35.94 -13.81 -10.06
C ALA A 30 35.08 -15.08 -10.25
N ALA A 31 35.71 -16.26 -10.26
CA ALA A 31 35.06 -17.53 -10.54
C ALA A 31 33.77 -17.66 -9.70
N ALA A 32 32.62 -17.54 -10.34
CA ALA A 32 31.35 -17.54 -9.65
C ALA A 32 30.99 -18.97 -9.26
N SER A 33 31.04 -19.26 -7.97
CA SER A 33 30.58 -20.53 -7.40
C SER A 33 29.06 -20.55 -7.27
N SER A 34 28.49 -21.76 -7.35
CA SER A 34 27.08 -22.04 -7.04
C SER A 34 26.72 -21.51 -5.64
N LEU A 35 25.49 -21.03 -5.46
CA LEU A 35 25.02 -20.49 -4.19
C LEU A 35 25.24 -21.49 -3.03
N PRO A 36 26.02 -21.14 -1.99
CA PRO A 36 26.33 -22.05 -0.89
C PRO A 36 25.12 -22.25 0.02
N ARG A 37 25.22 -23.15 0.98
CA ARG A 37 24.27 -23.22 2.10
C ARG A 37 24.42 -21.97 2.98
N TYR A 38 23.31 -21.30 3.29
CA TYR A 38 23.32 -20.05 4.05
C TYR A 38 22.14 -19.96 5.03
N ALA A 39 22.32 -19.11 6.04
CA ALA A 39 21.28 -18.65 6.93
C ALA A 39 20.88 -17.20 6.61
N ILE A 40 19.73 -16.76 7.10
CA ILE A 40 19.27 -15.37 7.03
C ILE A 40 19.11 -14.82 8.44
N LEU A 41 19.48 -13.55 8.66
CA LEU A 41 19.04 -12.76 9.80
C LEU A 41 17.96 -11.77 9.35
N SER A 42 16.75 -11.98 9.87
CA SER A 42 15.61 -11.08 9.74
C SER A 42 15.48 -10.23 11.00
N HIS A 43 15.36 -8.93 10.83
CA HIS A 43 15.25 -7.97 11.93
C HIS A 43 14.51 -6.72 11.49
N THR A 44 14.08 -5.94 12.48
CA THR A 44 13.56 -4.60 12.22
C THR A 44 14.68 -3.56 12.29
N TRP A 45 14.75 -2.66 11.31
CA TRP A 45 15.78 -1.62 11.31
C TRP A 45 15.60 -0.66 12.50
N GLY A 46 16.72 -0.32 13.15
CA GLY A 46 16.88 0.69 14.18
C GLY A 46 17.62 1.93 13.65
N ALA A 47 18.12 2.77 14.56
CA ALA A 47 18.66 4.09 14.22
C ALA A 47 20.04 4.07 13.52
N ASN A 48 20.90 3.09 13.81
CA ASN A 48 22.27 3.03 13.30
C ASN A 48 22.59 1.65 12.73
N GLU A 49 21.96 1.32 11.59
CA GLU A 49 22.25 0.08 10.86
C GLU A 49 23.58 0.15 10.10
N VAL A 50 24.22 -1.01 9.96
CA VAL A 50 25.35 -1.19 9.05
C VAL A 50 24.79 -1.46 7.66
N LEU A 51 25.26 -0.69 6.67
CA LEU A 51 24.86 -0.72 5.28
C LEU A 51 25.90 -1.46 4.42
N PHE A 52 25.57 -1.69 3.16
CA PHE A 52 26.46 -2.37 2.21
C PHE A 52 27.81 -1.64 2.06
N GLU A 53 27.79 -0.32 1.93
CA GLU A 53 28.99 0.50 1.77
C GLU A 53 29.91 0.43 2.99
N ASP A 54 29.34 0.37 4.19
CA ASP A 54 30.11 0.21 5.43
C ASP A 54 30.89 -1.11 5.44
N MET A 55 30.31 -2.16 4.87
CA MET A 55 30.96 -3.48 4.76
C MET A 55 31.98 -3.54 3.63
N MET A 56 31.80 -2.74 2.57
CA MET A 56 32.75 -2.66 1.45
C MET A 56 33.92 -1.69 1.71
N ALA A 57 33.81 -0.84 2.73
CA ALA A 57 34.86 0.09 3.11
C ALA A 57 36.17 -0.62 3.48
N LYS A 58 37.30 -0.04 3.04
CA LYS A 58 38.65 -0.51 3.40
C LYS A 58 38.91 -0.40 4.91
N ASP A 59 38.44 0.70 5.51
CA ASP A 59 38.43 0.90 6.96
C ASP A 59 36.99 0.74 7.48
N ARG A 60 36.79 -0.26 8.35
CA ARG A 60 35.48 -0.58 8.95
C ARG A 60 35.32 -0.03 10.37
N THR A 61 36.24 0.80 10.85
CA THR A 61 36.20 1.35 12.21
C THR A 61 34.91 2.12 12.50
N ALA A 62 34.39 2.86 11.51
CA ALA A 62 33.11 3.55 11.63
C ALA A 62 31.91 2.58 11.69
N ALA A 63 31.94 1.52 10.89
CA ALA A 63 30.91 0.48 10.86
C ALA A 63 30.80 -0.22 12.22
N ASN A 64 31.95 -0.56 12.83
CA ASN A 64 32.03 -1.27 14.12
C ASN A 64 31.42 -0.47 15.28
N LYS A 65 31.32 0.86 15.16
CA LYS A 65 30.71 1.74 16.17
C LYS A 65 29.19 1.85 16.04
N LYS A 66 28.60 1.37 14.94
CA LYS A 66 27.15 1.40 14.73
C LYS A 66 26.47 0.34 15.60
N SER A 67 25.35 0.69 16.23
CA SER A 67 24.64 -0.27 17.10
C SER A 67 24.16 -1.51 16.33
N GLY A 68 23.84 -1.36 15.05
CA GLY A 68 23.48 -2.47 14.16
C GLY A 68 24.61 -3.48 13.91
N TYR A 69 25.88 -3.10 14.13
CA TYR A 69 27.01 -4.01 13.96
C TYR A 69 26.95 -5.20 14.90
N SER A 70 26.53 -4.96 16.15
CA SER A 70 26.35 -6.02 17.14
C SER A 70 25.39 -7.12 16.64
N LYS A 71 24.32 -6.76 15.93
CA LYS A 71 23.37 -7.74 15.38
C LYS A 71 24.02 -8.63 14.33
N ILE A 72 24.89 -8.06 13.49
CA ILE A 72 25.65 -8.80 12.48
C ILE A 72 26.63 -9.74 13.16
N GLU A 73 27.39 -9.25 14.14
CA GLU A 73 28.39 -10.05 14.85
C GLU A 73 27.74 -11.24 15.57
N TYR A 74 26.69 -11.00 16.37
CA TYR A 74 25.97 -12.07 17.07
C TYR A 74 25.24 -13.01 16.10
N GLY A 75 24.66 -12.47 15.02
CA GLY A 75 24.03 -13.27 13.97
C GLY A 75 25.04 -14.21 13.30
N CYS A 76 26.23 -13.70 12.95
CA CYS A 76 27.31 -14.50 12.36
C CYS A 76 27.85 -15.53 13.35
N ARG A 77 28.04 -15.16 14.62
CA ARG A 77 28.45 -16.09 15.69
C ARG A 77 27.43 -17.21 15.86
N ARG A 78 26.14 -16.89 15.85
CA ARG A 78 25.06 -17.89 15.93
C ARG A 78 25.05 -18.79 14.71
N ALA A 79 25.09 -18.22 13.51
CA ALA A 79 25.15 -18.95 12.25
C ALA A 79 26.35 -19.91 12.19
N ALA A 80 27.54 -19.45 12.58
CA ALA A 80 28.74 -20.28 12.63
C ALA A 80 28.60 -21.44 13.65
N ALA A 81 28.01 -21.18 14.82
CA ALA A 81 27.75 -22.21 15.82
C ALA A 81 26.77 -23.29 15.32
N ASP A 82 25.80 -22.90 14.48
CA ASP A 82 24.84 -23.80 13.86
C ASP A 82 25.35 -24.43 12.55
N GLY A 83 26.63 -24.20 12.18
CA GLY A 83 27.30 -24.81 11.04
C GLY A 83 27.13 -24.09 9.70
N PHE A 84 26.77 -22.81 9.70
CA PHE A 84 26.66 -21.99 8.50
C PHE A 84 27.90 -21.11 8.30
N ASP A 85 28.54 -21.23 7.14
CA ASP A 85 29.65 -20.34 6.75
C ASP A 85 29.17 -18.98 6.24
N TYR A 86 27.89 -18.86 5.89
CA TYR A 86 27.32 -17.67 5.26
C TYR A 86 26.00 -17.20 5.88
N LEU A 87 25.88 -15.89 6.07
CA LEU A 87 24.70 -15.21 6.56
C LEU A 87 24.26 -14.11 5.59
N TRP A 88 22.96 -13.98 5.35
CA TRP A 88 22.36 -12.87 4.60
C TRP A 88 21.51 -11.99 5.52
N LEU A 89 21.54 -10.68 5.29
CA LEU A 89 20.59 -9.73 5.86
C LEU A 89 20.43 -8.50 4.97
N ASP A 90 19.23 -7.94 4.95
CA ASP A 90 18.81 -6.91 3.99
C ASP A 90 19.56 -5.58 4.14
N THR A 91 20.04 -5.22 5.33
CA THR A 91 20.70 -3.92 5.58
C THR A 91 22.04 -3.80 4.85
N CYS A 92 22.85 -4.85 4.83
CA CYS A 92 24.21 -4.81 4.29
C CYS A 92 24.55 -5.86 3.24
N CYS A 93 23.65 -6.79 2.91
CA CYS A 93 23.83 -7.71 1.77
C CYS A 93 23.15 -7.23 0.48
N ILE A 94 22.65 -6.00 0.47
CA ILE A 94 21.99 -5.36 -0.68
C ILE A 94 22.64 -4.02 -0.92
N ASP A 95 23.18 -3.82 -2.11
CA ASP A 95 23.62 -2.51 -2.58
C ASP A 95 22.39 -1.68 -2.97
N LYS A 96 21.95 -0.83 -2.04
CA LYS A 96 20.77 0.03 -2.24
C LYS A 96 21.04 1.21 -3.15
N ASN A 97 22.31 1.47 -3.49
CA ASN A 97 22.70 2.50 -4.44
C ASN A 97 22.75 1.97 -5.88
N SER A 98 22.74 0.64 -6.05
CA SER A 98 22.53 -0.02 -7.33
C SER A 98 21.05 -0.35 -7.54
N LEU A 99 20.38 0.40 -8.43
CA LEU A 99 18.98 0.11 -8.80
C LEU A 99 18.80 -1.30 -9.36
N ALA A 100 19.80 -1.82 -10.07
CA ALA A 100 19.80 -3.17 -10.60
C ALA A 100 19.81 -4.21 -9.46
N ASP A 101 20.73 -4.08 -8.50
CA ASP A 101 20.83 -5.00 -7.37
C ASP A 101 19.60 -4.92 -6.46
N LEU A 102 19.11 -3.70 -6.20
CA LEU A 102 17.89 -3.49 -5.42
C LEU A 102 16.66 -4.13 -6.09
N SER A 103 16.52 -3.95 -7.40
CA SER A 103 15.41 -4.53 -8.18
C SER A 103 15.48 -6.05 -8.24
N GLU A 104 16.66 -6.61 -8.52
CA GLU A 104 16.88 -8.06 -8.53
C GLU A 104 16.60 -8.66 -7.16
N THR A 105 17.11 -8.03 -6.10
CA THR A 105 16.94 -8.48 -4.73
C THR A 105 15.47 -8.50 -4.34
N ILE A 106 14.73 -7.42 -4.52
CA ILE A 106 13.32 -7.35 -4.10
C ILE A 106 12.47 -8.39 -4.85
N ASN A 107 12.70 -8.59 -6.15
CA ASN A 107 12.00 -9.61 -6.92
C ASN A 107 12.45 -11.05 -6.58
N SER A 108 13.62 -11.22 -5.96
CA SER A 108 14.17 -12.54 -5.57
C SER A 108 14.03 -12.85 -4.08
N MET A 109 13.70 -11.87 -3.25
CA MET A 109 13.81 -11.95 -1.79
C MET A 109 13.02 -13.12 -1.21
N PHE A 110 11.79 -13.33 -1.69
CA PHE A 110 10.97 -14.46 -1.28
C PHE A 110 11.63 -15.82 -1.57
N ARG A 111 12.26 -15.96 -2.74
CA ARG A 111 12.99 -17.18 -3.10
C ARG A 111 14.18 -17.38 -2.17
N TRP A 112 14.92 -16.32 -1.87
CA TRP A 112 16.06 -16.40 -0.95
C TRP A 112 15.60 -16.84 0.45
N TYR A 113 14.56 -16.22 1.00
CA TYR A 113 13.96 -16.68 2.25
C TYR A 113 13.45 -18.13 2.19
N LYS A 114 12.82 -18.55 1.08
CA LYS A 114 12.32 -19.91 0.90
C LYS A 114 13.42 -20.97 0.80
N THR A 115 14.55 -20.63 0.20
CA THR A 115 15.68 -21.55 -0.03
C THR A 115 16.75 -21.49 1.07
N CYS A 116 16.67 -20.53 1.99
CA CYS A 116 17.59 -20.50 3.13
C CYS A 116 17.42 -21.74 4.01
N SER A 117 18.51 -22.18 4.64
CA SER A 117 18.46 -23.33 5.54
C SER A 117 17.86 -23.00 6.90
N LEU A 118 18.03 -21.75 7.36
CA LEU A 118 17.53 -21.27 8.63
C LEU A 118 17.38 -19.74 8.58
N CYS A 119 16.25 -19.24 9.05
CA CYS A 119 16.04 -17.82 9.27
C CYS A 119 16.04 -17.52 10.78
N TYR A 120 16.99 -16.69 11.22
CA TYR A 120 17.02 -16.13 12.55
C TYR A 120 16.15 -14.87 12.58
N VAL A 121 15.16 -14.82 13.47
CA VAL A 121 14.36 -13.61 13.69
C VAL A 121 14.79 -12.95 15.00
N PHE A 122 15.38 -11.76 14.89
CA PHE A 122 15.82 -10.96 16.03
C PHE A 122 14.74 -9.94 16.43
N LEU A 123 14.15 -10.14 17.61
CA LEU A 123 13.11 -9.29 18.19
C LEU A 123 13.72 -8.28 19.17
N GLU A 124 14.16 -7.15 18.63
CA GLU A 124 14.84 -6.06 19.36
C GLU A 124 14.03 -5.50 20.54
N ASP A 125 12.70 -5.54 20.47
CA ASP A 125 11.76 -5.02 21.45
C ASP A 125 11.15 -6.11 22.37
N CYS A 126 11.74 -7.30 22.38
CA CYS A 126 11.33 -8.40 23.25
C CYS A 126 12.37 -8.68 24.35
N GLN A 127 11.94 -8.64 25.62
CA GLN A 127 12.81 -8.85 26.79
C GLN A 127 12.96 -10.33 27.22
N GLY A 128 12.15 -11.24 26.67
CA GLY A 128 12.32 -12.69 26.78
C GLY A 128 12.11 -13.35 28.16
N PRO A 129 11.00 -13.15 28.89
CA PRO A 129 10.65 -14.09 29.94
C PRO A 129 10.31 -15.46 29.33
N LYS A 130 10.78 -16.55 29.96
CA LYS A 130 10.42 -17.94 29.61
C LYS A 130 9.23 -18.40 30.47
N PRO A 131 8.25 -19.14 29.91
CA PRO A 131 8.09 -19.43 28.49
C PRO A 131 7.62 -18.19 27.71
N TYR A 132 8.32 -17.86 26.61
CA TYR A 132 7.84 -16.84 25.68
C TYR A 132 6.69 -17.45 24.89
N GLN A 133 5.55 -16.77 24.88
CA GLN A 133 4.42 -17.18 24.06
C GLN A 133 4.02 -15.99 23.20
N VAL A 134 4.03 -16.19 21.88
CA VAL A 134 3.42 -15.23 20.97
C VAL A 134 1.92 -15.27 21.25
N SER A 135 1.38 -14.20 21.82
CA SER A 135 -0.04 -14.11 22.17
C SER A 135 -0.59 -12.74 21.78
N PRO A 136 -1.81 -12.68 21.23
CA PRO A 136 -2.49 -11.41 20.98
C PRO A 136 -2.81 -10.65 22.28
N ARG A 137 -2.80 -11.33 23.43
CA ARG A 137 -2.98 -10.72 24.77
C ARG A 137 -1.68 -10.16 25.37
N SER A 138 -0.54 -10.34 24.69
CA SER A 138 0.72 -9.71 25.12
C SER A 138 0.56 -8.19 25.07
N THR A 139 0.95 -7.51 26.14
CA THR A 139 0.88 -6.05 26.26
C THR A 139 1.78 -5.32 25.25
N SER A 140 2.73 -6.03 24.63
CA SER A 140 3.46 -5.55 23.45
C SER A 140 3.65 -6.69 22.43
N VAL A 141 3.03 -6.56 21.26
CA VAL A 141 3.39 -7.37 20.08
C VAL A 141 4.67 -6.76 19.49
N PRO A 142 5.75 -7.55 19.31
CA PRO A 142 6.97 -7.05 18.70
C PRO A 142 6.72 -6.36 17.36
N ARG A 143 7.40 -5.23 17.15
CA ARG A 143 7.35 -4.42 15.91
C ARG A 143 7.61 -5.26 14.67
N TRP A 144 8.39 -6.33 14.80
CA TRP A 144 8.65 -7.27 13.72
C TRP A 144 7.37 -7.84 13.11
N PHE A 145 6.35 -8.21 13.89
CA PHE A 145 5.10 -8.77 13.36
C PHE A 145 4.22 -7.77 12.63
N THR A 146 4.44 -6.47 12.83
CA THR A 146 3.63 -5.39 12.23
C THR A 146 4.35 -4.67 11.09
N ARG A 147 5.61 -5.01 10.77
CA ARG A 147 6.34 -4.44 9.64
C ARG A 147 5.93 -5.12 8.32
N GLY A 148 5.87 -4.38 7.21
CA GLY A 148 5.48 -4.94 5.91
C GLY A 148 6.42 -6.05 5.43
N TRP A 149 7.72 -5.76 5.35
CA TRP A 149 8.72 -6.65 4.75
C TRP A 149 8.78 -8.02 5.43
N THR A 150 8.62 -8.05 6.76
CA THR A 150 8.64 -9.27 7.57
C THR A 150 7.50 -10.24 7.27
N LEU A 151 6.50 -9.85 6.45
CA LEU A 151 5.45 -10.74 5.96
C LEU A 151 6.05 -11.90 5.15
N GLN A 152 6.89 -11.59 4.17
CA GLN A 152 7.55 -12.61 3.36
C GLN A 152 8.60 -13.37 4.18
N GLU A 153 9.25 -12.69 5.12
CA GLU A 153 10.28 -13.26 5.98
C GLU A 153 9.72 -14.27 6.99
N LEU A 154 8.43 -14.15 7.34
CA LEU A 154 7.70 -15.11 8.16
C LEU A 154 7.16 -16.29 7.35
N ILE A 155 6.60 -16.02 6.17
CA ILE A 155 5.91 -17.03 5.36
C ILE A 155 6.90 -17.91 4.59
N ALA A 156 7.89 -17.31 3.93
CA ALA A 156 8.72 -18.01 2.97
C ALA A 156 9.67 -19.06 3.58
N PRO A 157 10.36 -18.81 4.71
CA PRO A 157 11.28 -19.80 5.27
C PRO A 157 10.57 -21.03 5.84
N ASN A 158 11.15 -22.19 5.57
CA ASN A 158 10.70 -23.46 6.15
C ASN A 158 11.01 -23.54 7.65
N THR A 159 12.18 -23.03 8.06
CA THR A 159 12.65 -23.07 9.45
C THR A 159 12.99 -21.67 9.95
N ILE A 160 12.38 -21.29 11.09
CA ILE A 160 12.64 -20.00 11.75
C ILE A 160 12.93 -20.23 13.23
N HIS A 161 13.97 -19.58 13.74
CA HIS A 161 14.30 -19.50 15.17
C HIS A 161 14.16 -18.05 15.65
N PHE A 162 13.35 -17.82 16.69
CA PHE A 162 13.15 -16.50 17.28
C PHE A 162 14.15 -16.25 18.41
N TYR A 163 14.68 -15.03 18.45
CA TYR A 163 15.61 -14.57 19.47
C TYR A 163 15.17 -13.23 20.06
N SER A 164 15.35 -13.05 21.36
CA SER A 164 15.10 -11.78 22.05
C SER A 164 16.20 -10.75 21.76
N ALA A 165 16.01 -9.52 22.26
CA ALA A 165 17.02 -8.46 22.22
C ALA A 165 18.36 -8.86 22.86
N LYS A 166 18.35 -9.82 23.80
CA LYS A 166 19.53 -10.38 24.47
C LYS A 166 20.04 -11.68 23.82
N TRP A 167 19.59 -11.99 22.60
CA TRP A 167 19.92 -13.22 21.88
C TRP A 167 19.56 -14.51 22.65
N VAL A 168 18.51 -14.45 23.48
CA VAL A 168 17.94 -15.64 24.13
C VAL A 168 17.01 -16.32 23.13
N PHE A 169 17.18 -17.63 22.91
CA PHE A 169 16.28 -18.41 22.07
C PHE A 169 14.86 -18.44 22.67
N LEU A 170 13.88 -18.07 21.85
CA LEU A 170 12.47 -17.93 22.22
C LEU A 170 11.59 -19.05 21.67
N GLY A 171 12.15 -19.96 20.86
CA GLY A 171 11.41 -21.03 20.20
C GLY A 171 11.46 -20.92 18.68
N THR A 172 10.92 -21.93 18.03
CA THR A 172 10.80 -22.05 16.58
C THR A 172 9.46 -21.53 16.08
N LYS A 173 9.34 -21.35 14.76
CA LYS A 173 8.03 -21.08 14.13
C LYS A 173 7.00 -22.19 14.34
N ALA A 174 7.43 -23.44 14.50
CA ALA A 174 6.53 -24.53 14.85
C ALA A 174 6.00 -24.37 16.29
N ASP A 175 6.89 -24.02 17.24
CA ASP A 175 6.52 -23.81 18.65
C ASP A 175 5.48 -22.69 18.83
N HIS A 176 5.49 -21.70 17.93
CA HIS A 176 4.62 -20.52 17.99
C HIS A 176 3.47 -20.53 16.99
N MET A 177 3.16 -21.66 16.32
CA MET A 177 2.22 -21.70 15.19
C MET A 177 0.86 -21.03 15.48
N ASP A 178 0.21 -21.41 16.58
CA ASP A 178 -1.09 -20.84 16.99
C ASP A 178 -0.98 -19.35 17.29
N GLY A 179 0.05 -18.96 18.03
CA GLY A 179 0.33 -17.58 18.41
C GLY A 179 0.59 -16.70 17.19
N LEU A 180 1.41 -17.18 16.25
CA LEU A 180 1.73 -16.51 15.00
C LEU A 180 0.49 -16.32 14.14
N SER A 181 -0.33 -17.37 13.98
CA SER A 181 -1.56 -17.29 13.20
C SER A 181 -2.52 -16.26 13.79
N ASN A 182 -2.71 -16.26 15.11
CA ASN A 182 -3.57 -15.32 15.81
C ASN A 182 -3.09 -13.86 15.74
N VAL A 183 -1.78 -13.62 15.92
CA VAL A 183 -1.21 -12.26 15.92
C VAL A 183 -1.14 -11.66 14.51
N THR A 184 -0.86 -12.48 13.50
CA THR A 184 -0.61 -12.00 12.14
C THR A 184 -1.80 -12.12 11.20
N GLY A 185 -2.80 -12.94 11.56
CA GLY A 185 -3.91 -13.31 10.67
C GLY A 185 -3.51 -14.26 9.53
N ILE A 186 -2.27 -14.76 9.52
CA ILE A 186 -1.76 -15.68 8.50
C ILE A 186 -2.23 -17.10 8.84
N ASP A 187 -2.68 -17.81 7.82
CA ASP A 187 -3.05 -19.22 7.91
C ASP A 187 -1.93 -20.11 8.43
N GLN A 188 -2.25 -21.01 9.35
CA GLN A 188 -1.31 -22.06 9.75
C GLN A 188 -0.86 -22.91 8.57
N TYR A 189 -1.73 -23.14 7.58
CA TYR A 189 -1.36 -23.81 6.33
C TYR A 189 -0.27 -23.04 5.56
N ALA A 190 -0.36 -21.71 5.48
CA ALA A 190 0.67 -20.88 4.85
C ALA A 190 1.95 -20.82 5.69
N LEU A 191 1.83 -20.66 7.00
CA LEU A 191 2.96 -20.70 7.93
C LEU A 191 3.68 -22.07 7.85
N GLY A 192 2.96 -23.17 7.75
CA GLY A 192 3.54 -24.51 7.60
C GLY A 192 4.22 -24.80 6.25
N GLY A 193 4.36 -23.82 5.36
CA GLY A 193 4.98 -24.00 4.04
C GLY A 193 4.03 -24.53 2.97
N GLY A 194 2.71 -24.43 3.21
CA GLY A 194 1.69 -24.83 2.25
C GLY A 194 1.74 -24.04 0.95
N ASP A 195 1.17 -24.62 -0.10
CA ASP A 195 1.06 -23.97 -1.41
C ASP A 195 0.10 -22.77 -1.35
N LEU A 196 0.68 -21.56 -1.40
CA LEU A 196 -0.04 -20.29 -1.36
C LEU A 196 -1.02 -20.13 -2.52
N SER A 197 -0.83 -20.83 -3.64
CA SER A 197 -1.73 -20.76 -4.80
C SER A 197 -3.13 -21.31 -4.50
N LYS A 198 -3.27 -22.14 -3.45
CA LYS A 198 -4.53 -22.68 -2.93
C LYS A 198 -5.29 -21.71 -2.03
N ILE A 199 -4.67 -20.60 -1.66
CA ILE A 199 -5.27 -19.57 -0.81
C ILE A 199 -5.76 -18.43 -1.71
N SER A 200 -6.96 -17.95 -1.44
CA SER A 200 -7.59 -16.89 -2.24
C SER A 200 -6.73 -15.63 -2.27
N VAL A 201 -6.83 -14.87 -3.35
CA VAL A 201 -6.16 -13.57 -3.47
C VAL A 201 -6.58 -12.64 -2.32
N ALA A 202 -7.87 -12.57 -2.00
CA ALA A 202 -8.38 -11.71 -0.92
C ALA A 202 -7.76 -12.05 0.45
N ARG A 203 -7.66 -13.34 0.77
CA ARG A 203 -7.10 -13.80 2.05
C ARG A 203 -5.59 -13.57 2.12
N ARG A 204 -4.86 -13.75 1.01
CA ARG A 204 -3.44 -13.39 0.96
C ARG A 204 -3.22 -11.88 1.09
N MET A 205 -4.10 -11.05 0.51
CA MET A 205 -4.06 -9.59 0.70
C MET A 205 -4.30 -9.18 2.16
N SER A 206 -5.18 -9.87 2.88
CA SER A 206 -5.51 -9.53 4.28
C SER A 206 -4.31 -9.62 5.22
N TRP A 207 -3.32 -10.47 4.92
CA TRP A 207 -2.08 -10.61 5.72
C TRP A 207 -1.22 -9.34 5.75
N MET A 208 -1.44 -8.42 4.80
CA MET A 208 -0.76 -7.12 4.72
C MET A 208 -1.59 -5.98 5.33
N ALA A 209 -2.89 -6.17 5.56
CA ALA A 209 -3.83 -5.12 5.92
C ALA A 209 -3.42 -4.32 7.18
N ASN A 210 -2.92 -5.01 8.21
CA ASN A 210 -2.54 -4.41 9.49
C ASN A 210 -1.02 -4.15 9.62
N ARG A 211 -0.27 -4.28 8.52
CA ARG A 211 1.18 -4.06 8.51
C ARG A 211 1.53 -2.64 8.07
N ARG A 212 2.67 -2.16 8.54
CA ARG A 212 3.18 -0.80 8.31
C ARG A 212 4.46 -0.82 7.48
N THR A 213 4.55 0.09 6.54
CA THR A 213 5.74 0.32 5.72
C THR A 213 6.20 1.76 5.85
N THR A 214 7.50 2.00 5.65
CA THR A 214 8.06 3.36 5.67
C THR A 214 7.78 4.07 4.36
N ARG A 215 7.96 3.39 3.23
CA ARG A 215 7.57 3.87 1.91
C ARG A 215 6.20 3.31 1.56
N THR A 216 5.39 4.11 0.88
CA THR A 216 4.05 3.68 0.45
C THR A 216 4.15 2.47 -0.47
N GLU A 217 5.05 2.48 -1.45
CA GLU A 217 5.18 1.41 -2.45
C GLU A 217 5.67 0.08 -1.84
N ASP A 218 6.36 0.11 -0.70
CA ASP A 218 6.78 -1.11 -0.02
C ASP A 218 5.59 -1.99 0.35
N MET A 219 4.39 -1.42 0.56
CA MET A 219 3.18 -2.21 0.83
C MET A 219 2.86 -3.20 -0.30
N VAL A 220 3.33 -2.90 -1.51
CA VAL A 220 3.22 -3.73 -2.71
C VAL A 220 4.42 -4.64 -2.84
N TYR A 221 5.63 -4.13 -2.65
CA TYR A 221 6.84 -4.92 -2.82
C TYR A 221 6.93 -6.05 -1.79
N CYS A 222 6.37 -5.84 -0.60
CA CYS A 222 6.17 -6.86 0.43
C CYS A 222 5.19 -7.98 0.02
N LEU A 223 4.48 -7.86 -1.10
CA LEU A 223 3.52 -8.86 -1.59
C LEU A 223 3.98 -9.63 -2.83
N LEU A 224 5.05 -9.20 -3.51
CA LEU A 224 5.50 -9.80 -4.77
C LEU A 224 5.69 -11.32 -4.67
N GLY A 225 6.47 -11.77 -3.69
CA GLY A 225 6.72 -13.20 -3.47
C GLY A 225 5.49 -13.99 -3.04
N ILE A 226 4.58 -13.38 -2.30
CA ILE A 226 3.31 -13.99 -1.85
C ILE A 226 2.42 -14.33 -3.04
N PHE A 227 2.46 -13.50 -4.08
CA PHE A 227 1.69 -13.68 -5.31
C PHE A 227 2.49 -14.28 -6.47
N GLY A 228 3.80 -14.47 -6.32
CA GLY A 228 4.68 -14.94 -7.41
C GLY A 228 4.82 -13.93 -8.55
N ILE A 229 4.73 -12.63 -8.25
CA ILE A 229 4.79 -11.55 -9.24
C ILE A 229 6.21 -10.97 -9.30
N THR A 230 6.68 -10.73 -10.52
CA THR A 230 7.88 -9.93 -10.80
C THR A 230 7.44 -8.64 -11.49
N MET A 231 7.84 -7.48 -10.98
CA MET A 231 7.50 -6.19 -11.58
C MET A 231 8.54 -5.10 -11.27
N PRO A 232 8.67 -4.06 -12.13
CA PRO A 232 9.61 -2.96 -11.88
C PRO A 232 9.33 -2.23 -10.57
N LEU A 233 10.39 -1.76 -9.89
CA LEU A 233 10.28 -0.95 -8.69
C LEU A 233 10.26 0.54 -9.06
N LEU A 234 9.13 1.20 -8.86
CA LEU A 234 8.91 2.60 -9.18
C LEU A 234 8.63 3.40 -7.90
N TYR A 235 9.66 3.72 -7.12
CA TYR A 235 9.50 4.58 -5.94
C TYR A 235 9.08 6.00 -6.35
N GLY A 236 8.05 6.53 -5.70
CA GLY A 236 7.42 7.82 -6.01
C GLY A 236 6.08 7.70 -6.74
N GLU A 237 5.65 6.50 -7.16
CA GLU A 237 4.35 6.30 -7.79
C GLU A 237 3.17 6.28 -6.79
N GLY A 238 3.46 6.15 -5.48
CA GLY A 238 2.47 6.17 -4.41
C GLY A 238 1.47 5.02 -4.49
N SER A 239 0.18 5.31 -4.27
CA SER A 239 -0.90 4.31 -4.28
C SER A 239 -1.13 3.65 -5.64
N LYS A 240 -0.59 4.20 -6.73
CA LYS A 240 -0.64 3.58 -8.06
C LYS A 240 0.07 2.22 -8.09
N ALA A 241 1.07 2.02 -7.24
CA ALA A 241 1.76 0.74 -7.09
C ALA A 241 0.78 -0.41 -6.80
N PHE A 242 -0.22 -0.17 -5.94
CA PHE A 242 -1.16 -1.22 -5.52
C PHE A 242 -2.16 -1.59 -6.62
N ALA A 243 -2.59 -0.61 -7.42
CA ALA A 243 -3.35 -0.87 -8.62
C ALA A 243 -2.53 -1.68 -9.64
N ARG A 244 -1.23 -1.38 -9.78
CA ARG A 244 -0.32 -2.13 -10.66
C ARG A 244 -0.16 -3.58 -10.19
N LEU A 245 0.02 -3.81 -8.89
CA LEU A 245 0.08 -5.16 -8.32
C LEU A 245 -1.18 -5.97 -8.65
N GLN A 246 -2.37 -5.41 -8.39
CA GLN A 246 -3.63 -6.09 -8.68
C GLN A 246 -3.76 -6.43 -10.18
N LYS A 247 -3.31 -5.53 -11.07
CA LYS A 247 -3.27 -5.81 -12.52
C LYS A 247 -2.34 -6.97 -12.86
N GLU A 248 -1.15 -7.04 -12.27
CA GLU A 248 -0.25 -8.18 -12.49
C GLU A 248 -0.85 -9.49 -11.96
N ILE A 249 -1.47 -9.48 -10.77
CA ILE A 249 -2.16 -10.66 -10.21
C ILE A 249 -3.26 -11.16 -11.14
N MET A 250 -4.05 -10.25 -11.73
CA MET A 250 -5.14 -10.60 -12.64
C MET A 250 -4.66 -11.17 -13.98
N LYS A 251 -3.39 -10.99 -14.36
CA LYS A 251 -2.81 -11.67 -15.53
C LYS A 251 -2.53 -13.14 -15.23
N GLU A 252 -2.11 -13.43 -14.00
CA GLU A 252 -1.69 -14.77 -13.56
C GLU A 252 -2.85 -15.64 -13.05
N THR A 253 -3.96 -15.05 -12.57
CA THR A 253 -5.07 -15.81 -12.00
C THR A 253 -6.45 -15.21 -12.29
N ASP A 254 -7.46 -16.07 -12.41
CA ASP A 254 -8.88 -15.73 -12.57
C ASP A 254 -9.65 -15.69 -11.23
N ASP A 255 -8.92 -15.50 -10.13
CA ASP A 255 -9.50 -15.55 -8.79
C ASP A 255 -10.28 -14.26 -8.49
N GLN A 256 -11.60 -14.33 -8.58
CA GLN A 256 -12.50 -13.18 -8.38
C GLN A 256 -12.52 -12.66 -6.94
N SER A 257 -11.90 -13.36 -5.99
CA SER A 257 -11.74 -12.86 -4.62
C SER A 257 -10.96 -11.54 -4.57
N ILE A 258 -10.15 -11.21 -5.59
CA ILE A 258 -9.52 -9.89 -5.70
C ILE A 258 -10.51 -8.72 -5.66
N PHE A 259 -11.80 -8.96 -5.97
CA PHE A 259 -12.87 -7.96 -5.88
C PHE A 259 -13.62 -7.99 -4.53
N ALA A 260 -13.36 -8.98 -3.67
CA ALA A 260 -14.01 -9.16 -2.36
C ALA A 260 -13.33 -8.34 -1.24
N TRP A 261 -13.21 -7.03 -1.48
CA TRP A 261 -12.74 -6.03 -0.51
C TRP A 261 -13.88 -5.11 -0.06
N LYS A 262 -13.71 -4.41 1.06
CA LYS A 262 -14.61 -3.36 1.53
C LYS A 262 -13.83 -2.18 2.12
N GLU A 263 -14.43 -1.01 2.17
CA GLU A 263 -13.94 0.17 2.87
C GLU A 263 -14.59 0.23 4.26
N GLU A 264 -13.86 0.65 5.29
CA GLU A 264 -14.50 0.84 6.61
C GLU A 264 -15.41 2.08 6.60
N ASP A 265 -16.48 2.05 7.41
CA ASP A 265 -17.59 3.02 7.39
C ASP A 265 -17.16 4.50 7.56
N GLY A 266 -15.96 4.76 8.10
CA GLY A 266 -15.37 6.10 8.19
C GLY A 266 -14.80 6.66 6.87
N ALA A 267 -14.48 5.79 5.90
CA ALA A 267 -14.05 6.16 4.55
C ALA A 267 -15.26 6.25 3.59
N ALA A 268 -16.29 5.41 3.81
CA ALA A 268 -17.51 5.37 3.01
C ALA A 268 -18.30 6.70 3.02
N TYR A 269 -18.29 7.45 4.13
CA TYR A 269 -18.97 8.74 4.23
C TYR A 269 -18.20 9.93 3.62
N ARG A 270 -16.91 9.76 3.25
CA ARG A 270 -16.11 10.84 2.64
C ARG A 270 -16.12 10.82 1.10
N ASN A 271 -16.52 9.69 0.48
CA ASN A 271 -16.40 9.46 -0.97
C ASN A 271 -17.72 9.00 -1.64
N SER A 272 -18.89 9.26 -1.05
CA SER A 272 -20.19 8.77 -1.54
C SER A 272 -20.63 9.31 -2.92
N GLY A 273 -19.82 10.14 -3.57
CA GLY A 273 -20.01 10.59 -4.96
C GLY A 273 -18.97 10.08 -5.99
N GLU A 274 -17.95 9.33 -5.57
CA GLU A 274 -16.85 8.93 -6.48
C GLU A 274 -17.11 7.56 -7.14
N ARG A 275 -16.74 7.46 -8.44
CA ARG A 275 -16.89 6.27 -9.29
C ARG A 275 -15.93 5.17 -8.82
N ASN A 276 -16.30 4.33 -7.85
CA ASN A 276 -15.41 3.24 -7.43
C ASN A 276 -15.29 2.19 -8.54
N GLY A 277 -14.06 1.76 -8.82
CA GLY A 277 -13.81 0.64 -9.72
C GLY A 277 -13.81 -0.71 -9.01
N LEU A 278 -13.38 -1.75 -9.72
CA LEU A 278 -13.23 -3.08 -9.12
C LEU A 278 -11.96 -3.23 -8.28
N LEU A 279 -10.92 -2.43 -8.53
CA LEU A 279 -9.66 -2.54 -7.81
C LEU A 279 -9.69 -1.75 -6.51
N ALA A 280 -9.17 -2.36 -5.44
CA ALA A 280 -9.02 -1.70 -4.14
C ALA A 280 -7.86 -0.70 -4.15
N TYR A 281 -7.88 0.24 -3.21
CA TYR A 281 -6.85 1.27 -3.08
C TYR A 281 -5.72 0.87 -2.12
N SER A 282 -5.96 -0.10 -1.23
CA SER A 282 -5.01 -0.56 -0.22
C SER A 282 -5.28 -2.01 0.19
N PRO A 283 -4.27 -2.78 0.65
CA PRO A 283 -4.47 -4.05 1.36
C PRO A 283 -5.39 -3.93 2.57
N LEU A 284 -5.50 -2.74 3.19
CA LEU A 284 -6.41 -2.52 4.31
C LEU A 284 -7.87 -2.83 3.94
N SER A 285 -8.27 -2.61 2.69
CA SER A 285 -9.62 -2.94 2.22
C SER A 285 -9.93 -4.46 2.26
N PHE A 286 -8.90 -5.30 2.45
CA PHE A 286 -9.00 -6.75 2.62
C PHE A 286 -8.88 -7.22 4.08
N ALA A 287 -8.87 -6.31 5.07
CA ALA A 287 -8.69 -6.68 6.48
C ALA A 287 -9.71 -7.73 6.98
N SER A 288 -10.93 -7.71 6.43
CA SER A 288 -11.99 -8.68 6.76
C SER A 288 -12.08 -9.86 5.79
N SER A 289 -11.09 -10.07 4.90
CA SER A 289 -11.15 -11.09 3.85
C SER A 289 -10.57 -12.46 4.27
N THR A 290 -10.20 -12.64 5.54
CA THR A 290 -9.80 -13.94 6.11
C THR A 290 -10.77 -15.09 5.82
N PRO A 291 -12.12 -14.92 5.86
CA PRO A 291 -13.04 -16.01 5.57
C PRO A 291 -13.29 -16.23 4.06
N VAL A 292 -12.65 -15.46 3.17
CA VAL A 292 -12.83 -15.61 1.72
C VAL A 292 -11.92 -16.73 1.20
N THR A 293 -12.50 -17.71 0.53
CA THR A 293 -11.79 -18.90 0.03
C THR A 293 -11.68 -18.89 -1.49
N LYS A 294 -10.73 -19.68 -2.01
CA LYS A 294 -10.51 -19.76 -3.46
C LYS A 294 -11.55 -20.68 -4.07
N PHE A 295 -12.13 -20.26 -5.19
CA PHE A 295 -13.00 -21.10 -5.99
C PHE A 295 -12.16 -21.81 -7.05
N TYR A 296 -12.22 -23.15 -7.08
CA TYR A 296 -11.36 -23.97 -7.94
C TYR A 296 -11.98 -24.28 -9.31
N SER A 297 -13.30 -24.15 -9.44
CA SER A 297 -14.04 -24.54 -10.63
C SER A 297 -14.70 -23.33 -11.28
N PRO A 298 -13.99 -22.56 -12.14
CA PRO A 298 -14.59 -21.39 -12.78
C PRO A 298 -15.84 -21.77 -13.61
N ARG A 299 -16.77 -20.82 -13.77
CA ARG A 299 -17.96 -21.00 -14.62
C ARG A 299 -17.56 -21.43 -16.04
N PRO A 300 -18.25 -22.39 -16.66
CA PRO A 300 -18.03 -22.75 -18.06
C PRO A 300 -18.13 -21.52 -18.98
N GLY A 301 -17.12 -21.30 -19.82
CA GLY A 301 -17.09 -20.15 -20.74
C GLY A 301 -16.78 -18.79 -20.10
N ALA A 302 -16.42 -18.74 -18.80
CA ALA A 302 -15.97 -17.52 -18.15
C ALA A 302 -14.72 -16.97 -18.87
N ARG A 303 -14.80 -15.72 -19.31
CA ARG A 303 -13.64 -15.01 -19.87
C ARG A 303 -12.75 -14.49 -18.75
N ARG A 304 -11.44 -14.54 -18.98
CA ARG A 304 -10.45 -13.92 -18.09
C ARG A 304 -10.79 -12.46 -17.86
N THR A 305 -10.60 -12.00 -16.62
CA THR A 305 -10.79 -10.59 -16.32
C THR A 305 -9.66 -9.80 -16.95
N ALA A 306 -9.99 -8.74 -17.70
CA ALA A 306 -9.02 -7.90 -18.37
C ALA A 306 -9.07 -6.48 -17.81
N VAL A 307 -7.91 -5.85 -17.61
CA VAL A 307 -7.85 -4.44 -17.21
C VAL A 307 -7.49 -3.58 -18.41
N THR A 308 -8.30 -2.54 -18.65
CA THR A 308 -8.16 -1.60 -19.76
C THR A 308 -7.89 -0.18 -19.24
N SER A 309 -7.57 0.76 -20.13
CA SER A 309 -7.45 2.18 -19.79
C SER A 309 -8.75 2.80 -19.28
N GLN A 310 -9.90 2.18 -19.56
CA GLN A 310 -11.23 2.67 -19.20
C GLN A 310 -11.85 1.96 -18.00
N GLY A 311 -11.22 0.91 -17.48
CA GLY A 311 -11.75 0.10 -16.39
C GLY A 311 -11.45 -1.40 -16.54
N SER A 312 -12.08 -2.21 -15.71
CA SER A 312 -11.91 -3.66 -15.70
C SER A 312 -13.08 -4.35 -16.40
N VAL A 313 -12.79 -5.23 -17.34
CA VAL A 313 -13.78 -6.07 -18.02
C VAL A 313 -13.83 -7.41 -17.31
N ALA A 314 -14.96 -7.74 -16.69
CA ALA A 314 -15.16 -8.95 -15.91
C ALA A 314 -16.43 -9.70 -16.34
N ASN A 315 -16.41 -11.02 -16.27
CA ASN A 315 -17.60 -11.85 -16.42
C ASN A 315 -18.19 -12.15 -15.04
N LEU A 316 -19.35 -11.58 -14.73
CA LEU A 316 -19.99 -11.69 -13.42
C LEU A 316 -21.43 -12.16 -13.56
N LEU A 317 -21.92 -12.91 -12.58
CA LEU A 317 -23.33 -13.30 -12.50
C LEU A 317 -24.10 -12.15 -11.85
N LEU A 318 -24.96 -11.49 -12.63
CA LEU A 318 -25.68 -10.28 -12.22
C LEU A 318 -27.16 -10.55 -11.98
N CYS A 319 -27.71 -9.93 -10.95
CA CYS A 319 -29.14 -9.81 -10.72
C CYS A 319 -29.49 -8.37 -10.38
N GLN A 320 -30.62 -7.87 -10.88
CA GLN A 320 -31.12 -6.58 -10.46
C GLN A 320 -31.49 -6.64 -8.98
N ASP A 321 -31.11 -5.61 -8.24
CA ASP A 321 -31.46 -5.49 -6.84
C ASP A 321 -32.91 -5.03 -6.71
N SER A 322 -33.81 -5.96 -6.38
CA SER A 322 -35.25 -5.69 -6.21
C SER A 322 -35.57 -4.82 -4.99
N SER A 323 -34.63 -4.70 -4.04
CA SER A 323 -34.78 -3.83 -2.87
C SER A 323 -34.44 -2.36 -3.17
N SER A 324 -33.72 -2.10 -4.27
CA SER A 324 -33.37 -0.76 -4.71
C SER A 324 -34.57 -0.07 -5.38
N ARG A 325 -34.79 1.21 -5.04
CA ARG A 325 -35.77 2.07 -5.74
C ARG A 325 -35.36 2.39 -7.19
N SER A 326 -34.11 2.09 -7.56
CA SER A 326 -33.52 2.38 -8.86
C SER A 326 -33.25 1.11 -9.66
N ASN A 327 -33.68 1.10 -10.92
CA ASN A 327 -33.53 -0.02 -11.87
C ASN A 327 -32.11 -0.15 -12.46
N ASP A 328 -31.17 0.63 -11.95
CA ASP A 328 -29.77 0.60 -12.36
C ASP A 328 -28.84 -0.06 -11.33
N ILE A 329 -29.37 -0.55 -10.20
CA ILE A 329 -28.58 -1.24 -9.18
C ILE A 329 -28.67 -2.75 -9.35
N PHE A 330 -27.50 -3.39 -9.30
CA PHE A 330 -27.33 -4.81 -9.50
C PHE A 330 -26.44 -5.39 -8.40
N PHE A 331 -26.78 -6.60 -7.96
CA PHE A 331 -25.82 -7.47 -7.29
C PHE A 331 -25.01 -8.23 -8.32
N ALA A 332 -23.73 -8.42 -8.01
CA ALA A 332 -22.81 -9.23 -8.78
C ALA A 332 -22.19 -10.29 -7.87
N ILE A 333 -22.40 -11.57 -8.19
CA ILE A 333 -21.75 -12.67 -7.48
C ILE A 333 -20.32 -12.81 -7.97
N LEU A 334 -19.40 -12.88 -7.01
CA LEU A 334 -18.02 -13.27 -7.22
C LEU A 334 -17.93 -14.79 -7.09
N ASP A 335 -17.16 -15.40 -7.98
CA ASP A 335 -16.79 -16.82 -7.88
C ASP A 335 -15.76 -17.02 -6.77
N CYS A 336 -16.16 -16.76 -5.53
CA CYS A 336 -15.39 -17.06 -4.32
C CYS A 336 -16.35 -17.33 -3.14
N PRO A 337 -16.20 -18.47 -2.45
CA PRO A 337 -16.96 -18.74 -1.24
C PRO A 337 -16.48 -17.85 -0.10
N ILE A 338 -17.40 -17.48 0.79
CA ILE A 338 -17.12 -16.64 1.95
C ILE A 338 -17.75 -17.23 3.22
N GLY A 339 -17.00 -17.14 4.32
CA GLY A 339 -17.45 -17.64 5.61
C GLY A 339 -17.05 -19.09 5.85
N HIS A 340 -17.60 -19.66 6.92
CA HIS A 340 -17.38 -21.07 7.28
C HIS A 340 -18.46 -22.01 6.75
N MET A 341 -19.53 -21.46 6.17
CA MET A 341 -20.65 -22.23 5.64
C MET A 341 -20.39 -22.58 4.17
N PRO A 342 -20.40 -23.88 3.81
CA PRO A 342 -20.37 -24.29 2.41
C PRO A 342 -21.51 -23.65 1.61
N GLY A 343 -21.23 -23.30 0.36
CA GLY A 343 -22.24 -22.76 -0.57
C GLY A 343 -22.56 -21.27 -0.43
N VAL A 344 -21.98 -20.56 0.54
CA VAL A 344 -22.12 -19.10 0.65
C VAL A 344 -21.08 -18.40 -0.22
N LEU A 345 -21.51 -17.45 -1.04
CA LEU A 345 -20.69 -16.71 -2.00
C LEU A 345 -20.60 -15.23 -1.66
N ALA A 346 -19.46 -14.64 -1.97
CA ALA A 346 -19.29 -13.21 -1.89
C ALA A 346 -20.02 -12.51 -3.04
N GLY A 347 -20.64 -11.37 -2.73
CA GLY A 347 -21.26 -10.49 -3.71
C GLY A 347 -20.81 -9.04 -3.54
N ILE A 348 -20.83 -8.29 -4.63
CA ILE A 348 -20.63 -6.84 -4.64
C ILE A 348 -21.84 -6.17 -5.29
N ARG A 349 -22.02 -4.88 -5.01
CA ARG A 349 -23.11 -4.09 -5.60
C ARG A 349 -22.54 -3.14 -6.65
N LEU A 350 -23.22 -3.10 -7.79
CA LEU A 350 -22.83 -2.32 -8.97
C LEU A 350 -23.99 -1.43 -9.39
N LYS A 351 -23.67 -0.23 -9.88
CA LYS A 351 -24.61 0.67 -10.54
C LYS A 351 -24.30 0.77 -12.02
N ARG A 352 -25.26 0.44 -12.87
CA ARG A 352 -25.20 0.61 -14.32
C ARG A 352 -25.21 2.10 -14.66
N LYS A 353 -24.36 2.52 -15.59
CA LYS A 353 -24.24 3.94 -16.00
C LYS A 353 -25.32 4.34 -17.00
N ASP A 354 -25.51 3.50 -18.03
CA ASP A 354 -26.43 3.78 -19.13
C ASP A 354 -27.42 2.62 -19.26
N ALA A 355 -28.70 2.92 -19.51
CA ALA A 355 -29.78 1.92 -19.53
C ALA A 355 -29.54 0.79 -20.55
N ALA A 356 -28.86 1.08 -21.66
CA ALA A 356 -28.52 0.12 -22.71
C ALA A 356 -27.06 -0.38 -22.67
N GLY A 357 -26.23 0.14 -21.76
CA GLY A 357 -24.80 -0.12 -21.71
C GLY A 357 -24.41 -1.31 -20.83
N ASN A 358 -23.19 -1.82 -21.07
CA ASN A 358 -22.50 -2.79 -20.20
C ASN A 358 -21.49 -2.12 -19.26
N ASP A 359 -21.62 -0.82 -19.05
CA ASP A 359 -20.74 -0.02 -18.22
C ASP A 359 -21.34 0.17 -16.83
N PHE A 360 -20.56 -0.19 -15.82
CA PHE A 360 -20.94 -0.19 -14.41
C PHE A 360 -19.91 0.56 -13.57
N ILE A 361 -20.31 0.97 -12.37
CA ILE A 361 -19.42 1.39 -11.29
C ILE A 361 -19.73 0.58 -10.05
N ARG A 362 -18.74 0.38 -9.19
CA ARG A 362 -18.95 -0.23 -7.88
C ARG A 362 -19.59 0.79 -6.94
N VAL A 363 -20.60 0.35 -6.19
CA VAL A 363 -21.29 1.12 -5.15
C VAL A 363 -21.32 0.31 -3.85
N ASP A 364 -21.71 0.95 -2.75
CA ASP A 364 -21.81 0.33 -1.42
C ASP A 364 -20.55 -0.44 -1.02
N THR A 365 -19.40 0.23 -1.16
CA THR A 365 -18.08 -0.34 -0.87
C THR A 365 -17.87 -0.64 0.61
N SER A 366 -18.79 -0.27 1.51
CA SER A 366 -18.67 -0.56 2.95
C SER A 366 -18.87 -2.03 3.30
N GLN A 367 -19.33 -2.86 2.36
CA GLN A 367 -19.55 -4.28 2.60
C GLN A 367 -19.27 -5.16 1.38
N VAL A 368 -19.01 -6.43 1.69
CA VAL A 368 -19.13 -7.54 0.77
C VAL A 368 -20.39 -8.30 1.22
N PHE A 369 -21.29 -8.54 0.27
CA PHE A 369 -22.56 -9.22 0.53
C PHE A 369 -22.35 -10.73 0.55
N GLU A 370 -23.24 -11.45 1.22
CA GLU A 370 -23.18 -12.91 1.35
C GLU A 370 -24.45 -13.49 0.74
N PHE A 371 -24.29 -14.37 -0.25
CA PHE A 371 -25.39 -14.98 -0.98
C PHE A 371 -25.37 -16.49 -0.83
N ALA A 372 -26.55 -17.09 -0.65
CA ALA A 372 -26.73 -18.53 -0.62
C ALA A 372 -27.94 -18.94 -1.47
N ARG A 373 -28.00 -20.21 -1.87
CA ARG A 373 -29.16 -20.77 -2.57
C ARG A 373 -30.31 -20.99 -1.57
N CYS A 374 -31.55 -20.94 -2.04
CA CYS A 374 -32.72 -21.38 -1.28
C CYS A 374 -33.26 -22.71 -1.81
N GLU A 375 -33.76 -23.54 -0.89
CA GLU A 375 -34.56 -24.73 -1.19
C GLU A 375 -36.01 -24.33 -1.54
N LYS A 376 -36.79 -25.29 -2.06
CA LYS A 376 -38.20 -25.08 -2.46
C LYS A 376 -39.10 -24.59 -1.33
N ASP A 377 -38.73 -24.90 -0.08
CA ASP A 377 -39.46 -24.49 1.12
C ASP A 377 -39.03 -23.10 1.66
N GLY A 378 -38.11 -22.42 0.96
CA GLY A 378 -37.58 -21.10 1.35
C GLY A 378 -36.45 -21.15 2.37
N SER A 379 -36.04 -22.33 2.85
CA SER A 379 -34.87 -22.48 3.72
C SER A 379 -33.57 -22.28 2.93
N LEU A 380 -32.47 -21.93 3.62
CA LEU A 380 -31.16 -21.80 2.98
C LEU A 380 -30.62 -23.19 2.63
N ALA A 381 -30.31 -23.40 1.35
CA ALA A 381 -29.63 -24.58 0.87
C ALA A 381 -28.13 -24.46 1.17
N LEU A 382 -27.66 -25.29 2.11
CA LEU A 382 -26.24 -25.35 2.49
C LEU A 382 -25.41 -26.23 1.52
N GLU A 383 -26.05 -26.90 0.56
CA GLU A 383 -25.37 -27.64 -0.51
C GLU A 383 -24.79 -26.66 -1.54
N GLY A 384 -23.53 -26.89 -1.92
CA GLY A 384 -22.68 -25.91 -2.61
C GLY A 384 -23.23 -25.30 -3.90
N PHE A 385 -22.80 -24.07 -4.18
CA PHE A 385 -22.99 -23.41 -5.46
C PHE A 385 -22.26 -24.17 -6.57
N ASP A 386 -23.02 -24.69 -7.52
CA ASP A 386 -22.50 -25.33 -8.72
C ASP A 386 -22.56 -24.35 -9.90
N PRO A 387 -21.42 -23.77 -10.31
CA PRO A 387 -21.34 -22.75 -11.35
C PRO A 387 -21.72 -23.31 -12.74
N THR A 388 -21.80 -24.64 -12.88
CA THR A 388 -22.19 -25.32 -14.11
C THR A 388 -23.71 -25.54 -14.22
N LYS A 389 -24.44 -25.40 -13.10
CA LYS A 389 -25.90 -25.56 -13.04
C LYS A 389 -26.61 -24.22 -13.05
N GLU A 390 -27.83 -24.21 -13.57
CA GLU A 390 -28.69 -23.03 -13.56
C GLU A 390 -29.03 -22.63 -12.11
N GLN A 391 -28.67 -21.39 -11.74
CA GLN A 391 -28.89 -20.84 -10.40
C GLN A 391 -30.13 -19.94 -10.44
N ARG A 392 -31.29 -20.50 -10.07
CA ARG A 392 -32.57 -19.81 -10.25
C ARG A 392 -32.84 -18.74 -9.18
N GLU A 393 -32.49 -19.01 -7.93
CA GLU A 393 -32.71 -18.10 -6.79
C GLU A 393 -31.51 -18.12 -5.84
N LEU A 394 -30.97 -16.94 -5.58
CA LEU A 394 -30.01 -16.69 -4.50
C LEU A 394 -30.62 -15.66 -3.56
N VAL A 395 -30.36 -15.83 -2.27
CA VAL A 395 -30.83 -14.94 -1.20
C VAL A 395 -29.63 -14.27 -0.56
N GLU A 396 -29.72 -12.94 -0.41
CA GLU A 396 -28.76 -12.19 0.40
C GLU A 396 -29.04 -12.49 1.87
N ILE A 397 -28.05 -13.04 2.57
CA ILE A 397 -28.24 -13.68 3.87
C ILE A 397 -28.74 -12.69 4.94
N LYS A 398 -28.26 -11.44 4.93
CA LYS A 398 -28.56 -10.46 5.99
C LYS A 398 -29.95 -9.84 5.85
N SER A 399 -30.29 -9.36 4.66
CA SER A 399 -31.56 -8.70 4.34
C SER A 399 -32.67 -9.69 3.99
N ARG A 400 -32.34 -10.96 3.72
CA ARG A 400 -33.25 -11.97 3.17
C ARG A 400 -33.87 -11.55 1.84
N ALA A 401 -33.25 -10.61 1.12
CA ALA A 401 -33.70 -10.20 -0.20
C ALA A 401 -33.52 -11.36 -1.19
N VAL A 402 -34.64 -11.82 -1.77
CA VAL A 402 -34.64 -12.85 -2.81
C VAL A 402 -34.35 -12.18 -4.15
N CYS A 403 -33.26 -12.59 -4.78
CA CYS A 403 -32.83 -12.11 -6.08
C CYS A 403 -33.13 -13.20 -7.13
N ARG A 404 -33.93 -12.85 -8.15
CA ARG A 404 -34.36 -13.74 -9.23
C ARG A 404 -33.76 -13.31 -10.56
N ASN A 405 -33.58 -14.26 -11.47
CA ASN A 405 -33.06 -14.02 -12.82
C ASN A 405 -31.57 -13.62 -12.84
N TRP A 406 -30.73 -14.41 -12.18
CA TRP A 406 -29.28 -14.27 -12.25
C TRP A 406 -28.77 -14.61 -13.67
N VAL A 407 -28.06 -13.67 -14.30
CA VAL A 407 -27.55 -13.84 -15.67
C VAL A 407 -26.06 -13.56 -15.72
N PRO A 408 -25.23 -14.48 -16.24
CA PRO A 408 -23.83 -14.21 -16.53
C PRO A 408 -23.70 -13.11 -17.57
N ARG A 409 -22.96 -12.04 -17.26
CA ARG A 409 -22.72 -10.92 -18.17
C ARG A 409 -21.26 -10.52 -18.17
N THR A 410 -20.73 -10.25 -19.35
CA THR A 410 -19.45 -9.56 -19.49
C THR A 410 -19.72 -8.07 -19.40
N ILE A 411 -19.20 -7.46 -18.34
CA ILE A 411 -19.39 -6.03 -18.06
C ILE A 411 -18.05 -5.32 -17.99
N ARG A 412 -18.08 -4.01 -18.21
CA ARG A 412 -16.97 -3.11 -17.93
C ARG A 412 -17.29 -2.34 -16.66
N VAL A 413 -16.49 -2.52 -15.63
CA VAL A 413 -16.56 -1.68 -14.44
C VAL A 413 -15.53 -0.58 -14.57
N LEU A 414 -16.03 0.65 -14.70
CA LEU A 414 -15.21 1.84 -14.85
C LEU A 414 -14.39 2.06 -13.58
N GLN A 415 -13.08 2.16 -13.72
CA GLN A 415 -12.22 2.60 -12.63
C GLN A 415 -12.21 4.13 -12.64
N SER A 416 -12.41 4.79 -11.49
CA SER A 416 -12.12 6.22 -11.40
C SER A 416 -10.67 6.45 -11.83
N SER A 417 -10.50 7.21 -12.92
CA SER A 417 -9.21 7.69 -13.40
C SER A 417 -8.75 8.92 -12.64
N VAL A 418 -9.54 9.44 -11.69
CA VAL A 418 -9.15 10.59 -10.88
C VAL A 418 -8.07 10.11 -9.91
N PRO A 419 -6.80 10.54 -10.10
CA PRO A 419 -5.77 10.29 -9.10
C PRO A 419 -6.23 10.94 -7.80
N GLN A 420 -5.90 10.36 -6.65
CA GLN A 420 -5.98 11.11 -5.40
C GLN A 420 -5.21 12.42 -5.59
N LEU A 421 -5.92 13.54 -5.66
CA LEU A 421 -5.29 14.86 -5.75
C LEU A 421 -4.51 15.06 -4.46
N PRO A 422 -3.19 15.24 -4.51
CA PRO A 422 -2.40 15.33 -3.30
C PRO A 422 -2.81 16.58 -2.49
N PRO A 423 -2.60 16.61 -1.16
CA PRO A 423 -2.95 17.76 -0.34
C PRO A 423 -2.23 19.02 -0.86
N GLY A 424 -2.98 20.09 -1.14
CA GLY A 424 -2.49 21.27 -1.85
C GLY A 424 -3.36 22.51 -1.67
N PHE A 425 -2.84 23.66 -2.10
CA PHE A 425 -3.52 24.95 -2.02
C PHE A 425 -3.96 25.38 -3.40
N TRP A 426 -5.26 25.67 -3.55
CA TRP A 426 -5.85 26.20 -4.77
C TRP A 426 -6.07 27.68 -4.60
N LEU A 427 -5.48 28.51 -5.47
CA LEU A 427 -5.80 29.93 -5.51
C LEU A 427 -6.94 30.17 -6.49
N VAL A 428 -8.06 30.65 -5.97
CA VAL A 428 -9.22 31.00 -6.78
C VAL A 428 -9.31 32.52 -6.85
N PRO A 429 -9.24 33.12 -8.05
CA PRO A 429 -9.44 34.55 -8.21
C PRO A 429 -10.89 34.95 -7.82
N PRO A 430 -11.17 36.23 -7.57
CA PRO A 430 -12.51 36.70 -7.19
C PRO A 430 -13.56 36.30 -8.25
N GLN A 431 -14.67 35.67 -7.82
CA GLN A 431 -15.68 35.06 -8.73
C GLN A 431 -16.58 36.08 -9.46
N ASN A 432 -16.48 37.39 -9.18
CA ASN A 432 -17.38 38.43 -9.72
C ASN A 432 -16.72 39.34 -10.77
N MET A 433 -15.85 38.82 -11.64
CA MET A 433 -15.23 39.61 -12.71
C MET A 433 -15.28 38.90 -14.04
N SER A 434 -16.46 38.94 -14.67
CA SER A 434 -16.74 38.28 -15.95
C SER A 434 -16.28 39.07 -17.20
N SER A 435 -15.38 40.05 -17.10
CA SER A 435 -14.88 40.74 -18.31
C SER A 435 -13.64 41.64 -18.17
N SER A 436 -12.86 41.61 -17.08
CA SER A 436 -11.62 42.40 -17.02
C SER A 436 -10.43 41.63 -16.46
N ASN A 437 -9.25 41.85 -17.08
CA ASN A 437 -7.90 41.43 -16.66
C ASN A 437 -7.48 42.03 -15.29
N GLU A 438 -8.37 42.09 -14.31
CA GLU A 438 -8.13 42.83 -13.07
C GLU A 438 -7.18 42.12 -12.12
N VAL A 439 -7.11 40.79 -12.15
CA VAL A 439 -6.19 39.98 -11.33
C VAL A 439 -5.33 39.09 -12.22
N SER A 440 -4.01 39.18 -12.11
CA SER A 440 -3.07 38.31 -12.85
C SER A 440 -1.99 37.76 -11.94
N LEU A 441 -1.79 36.44 -11.94
CA LEU A 441 -0.67 35.79 -11.28
C LEU A 441 0.61 36.12 -12.04
N GLN A 442 1.57 36.73 -11.36
CA GLN A 442 2.81 37.23 -11.95
C GLN A 442 3.97 36.26 -11.67
N MET A 443 4.09 35.82 -10.41
CA MET A 443 5.16 34.93 -9.99
C MET A 443 4.68 33.99 -8.88
N VAL A 444 5.38 32.87 -8.72
CA VAL A 444 5.12 31.88 -7.67
C VAL A 444 6.45 31.36 -7.11
N HIS A 445 6.45 30.96 -5.85
CA HIS A 445 7.63 30.42 -5.19
C HIS A 445 7.27 29.35 -4.14
N PRO A 446 8.06 28.27 -4.00
CA PRO A 446 9.10 27.80 -4.93
C PRO A 446 8.49 27.24 -6.21
N LEU A 447 8.98 27.66 -7.38
CA LEU A 447 8.40 27.31 -8.70
C LEU A 447 8.12 25.81 -8.90
N LYS A 448 8.99 24.94 -8.38
CA LYS A 448 8.85 23.47 -8.42
C LYS A 448 7.59 22.90 -7.74
N LEU A 449 6.85 23.72 -6.99
CA LEU A 449 5.62 23.33 -6.32
C LEU A 449 4.36 23.78 -7.07
N TRP A 450 4.49 24.45 -8.21
CA TRP A 450 3.36 25.17 -8.79
C TRP A 450 3.02 24.71 -10.19
N ASP A 451 1.73 24.49 -10.40
CA ASP A 451 1.06 24.56 -11.69
C ASP A 451 0.49 25.97 -11.83
N SER A 452 1.27 26.85 -12.47
CA SER A 452 0.93 28.26 -12.65
C SER A 452 -0.22 28.50 -13.63
N GLN A 453 -0.47 27.55 -14.54
CA GLN A 453 -1.60 27.64 -15.49
C GLN A 453 -2.93 27.47 -14.76
N ASN A 454 -2.97 26.56 -13.77
CA ASN A 454 -4.17 26.25 -13.00
C ASN A 454 -4.21 26.92 -11.61
N TRP A 455 -3.29 27.85 -11.33
CA TRP A 455 -3.20 28.56 -10.04
C TRP A 455 -3.15 27.60 -8.83
N LEU A 456 -2.45 26.49 -9.01
CA LEU A 456 -2.44 25.36 -8.09
C LEU A 456 -1.02 25.14 -7.55
N MET A 457 -0.86 25.19 -6.23
CA MET A 457 0.35 24.70 -5.60
C MET A 457 0.21 23.21 -5.28
N GLN A 458 0.93 22.39 -6.03
CA GLN A 458 1.10 20.96 -5.82
C GLN A 458 2.23 20.70 -4.79
N PRO A 459 2.10 19.70 -3.90
CA PRO A 459 3.20 19.36 -3.02
C PRO A 459 4.36 18.77 -3.82
N SER A 460 5.62 19.15 -3.50
CA SER A 460 6.79 18.49 -4.09
C SER A 460 6.96 17.12 -3.49
N SER A 461 6.61 16.08 -4.25
CA SER A 461 6.86 14.66 -3.99
C SER A 461 6.38 14.14 -2.62
N ALA A 462 5.90 12.89 -2.59
CA ALA A 462 5.28 12.25 -1.43
C ALA A 462 6.19 12.05 -0.18
N ALA A 463 7.41 12.60 -0.15
CA ALA A 463 8.43 12.26 0.83
C ALA A 463 8.51 13.17 2.07
N SER A 464 7.68 14.21 2.23
CA SER A 464 7.73 15.05 3.43
C SER A 464 6.34 15.46 3.92
N LEU A 465 5.95 14.92 5.08
CA LEU A 465 4.79 15.34 5.90
C LEU A 465 5.00 16.71 6.56
N THR A 466 6.09 17.43 6.27
CA THR A 466 6.25 18.81 6.72
C THR A 466 5.27 19.71 5.98
N PRO A 467 4.48 20.55 6.68
CA PRO A 467 3.68 21.56 6.01
C PRO A 467 4.57 22.43 5.11
N LYS A 468 4.28 22.49 3.81
CA LYS A 468 5.04 23.31 2.87
C LYS A 468 4.35 24.66 2.70
N THR A 469 5.13 25.72 2.89
CA THR A 469 4.73 27.09 2.64
C THR A 469 4.93 27.42 1.15
N GLY A 470 3.96 28.09 0.55
CA GLY A 470 4.04 28.65 -0.80
C GLY A 470 3.82 30.14 -0.78
N ALA A 471 4.28 30.83 -1.82
CA ALA A 471 3.91 32.20 -2.07
C ALA A 471 3.59 32.47 -3.53
N ALA A 472 2.70 33.43 -3.75
CA ALA A 472 2.28 33.94 -5.04
C ALA A 472 2.37 35.47 -5.04
N GLN A 473 2.88 36.02 -6.15
CA GLN A 473 2.74 37.42 -6.48
C GLN A 473 1.64 37.55 -7.53
N PHE A 474 0.69 38.43 -7.30
CA PHE A 474 -0.32 38.77 -8.29
C PHE A 474 -0.52 40.28 -8.38
N LYS A 475 -1.01 40.74 -9.53
CA LYS A 475 -1.35 42.14 -9.76
C LYS A 475 -2.86 42.30 -9.67
N TYR A 476 -3.33 43.25 -8.86
CA TYR A 476 -4.74 43.65 -8.77
C TYR A 476 -4.87 45.16 -8.92
N LYS A 477 -5.72 45.63 -9.84
CA LYS A 477 -5.93 47.07 -10.14
C LYS A 477 -4.62 47.88 -10.27
N GLY A 478 -3.64 47.32 -10.98
CA GLY A 478 -2.35 47.97 -11.20
C GLY A 478 -1.34 47.79 -10.06
N LYS A 479 -1.77 47.42 -8.85
CA LYS A 479 -0.93 47.22 -7.67
C LYS A 479 -0.47 45.76 -7.58
N GLN A 480 0.73 45.54 -7.05
CA GLN A 480 1.28 44.20 -6.82
C GLN A 480 1.00 43.77 -5.39
N TYR A 481 0.62 42.51 -5.20
CA TYR A 481 0.40 41.89 -3.90
C TYR A 481 1.22 40.61 -3.80
N PHE A 482 1.74 40.37 -2.60
CA PHE A 482 2.34 39.10 -2.23
C PHE A 482 1.41 38.38 -1.27
N LEU A 483 1.21 37.10 -1.54
CA LEU A 483 0.44 36.19 -0.71
C LEU A 483 1.33 35.02 -0.36
N ILE A 484 1.53 34.78 0.94
CA ILE A 484 2.21 33.60 1.46
C ILE A 484 1.20 32.78 2.26
N PHE A 485 1.32 31.47 2.16
CA PHE A 485 0.37 30.56 2.79
C PHE A 485 1.00 29.21 3.07
N GLY A 486 0.41 28.51 4.01
CA GLY A 486 0.84 27.18 4.40
C GLY A 486 -0.19 26.54 5.31
N ALA A 487 0.17 25.37 5.83
CA ALA A 487 -0.57 24.74 6.91
C ALA A 487 0.37 24.61 8.11
N ALA A 488 -0.20 24.48 9.30
CA ALA A 488 0.52 24.10 10.51
C ALA A 488 -0.10 22.81 11.04
N THR A 489 0.73 21.88 11.51
CA THR A 489 0.24 20.67 12.16
C THR A 489 -0.24 21.01 13.57
N VAL A 490 -1.52 20.79 13.85
CA VAL A 490 -2.15 20.95 15.16
C VAL A 490 -2.73 19.61 15.63
N ARG A 491 -3.13 19.48 16.90
CA ARG A 491 -3.68 18.23 17.46
C ARG A 491 -4.89 17.69 16.71
N GLU A 492 -5.66 18.56 16.06
CA GLU A 492 -6.89 18.25 15.32
C GLU A 492 -6.68 18.06 13.80
N GLY A 493 -5.43 18.14 13.30
CA GLY A 493 -5.10 17.99 11.88
C GLY A 493 -4.25 19.15 11.34
N LEU A 494 -4.40 19.46 10.05
CA LEU A 494 -3.72 20.59 9.42
C LEU A 494 -4.57 21.87 9.55
N ARG A 495 -4.01 22.91 10.16
CA ARG A 495 -4.62 24.25 10.22
C ARG A 495 -4.02 25.15 9.15
N PRO A 496 -4.78 25.65 8.17
CA PRO A 496 -4.24 26.53 7.16
C PRO A 496 -4.00 27.93 7.72
N TRP A 497 -3.05 28.64 7.12
CA TRP A 497 -2.77 30.03 7.39
C TRP A 497 -2.36 30.75 6.11
N CYS A 498 -2.57 32.05 6.05
CA CYS A 498 -2.05 32.90 5.00
C CYS A 498 -1.75 34.31 5.51
N ALA A 499 -0.89 35.01 4.80
CA ALA A 499 -0.63 36.42 4.98
C ALA A 499 -0.55 37.10 3.60
N ILE A 500 -1.13 38.28 3.51
CA ILE A 500 -1.19 39.04 2.28
C ILE A 500 -0.73 40.47 2.53
N GLU A 501 0.09 41.00 1.62
CA GLU A 501 0.66 42.34 1.71
C GLU A 501 0.74 42.96 0.31
N GLN A 502 0.51 44.27 0.23
CA GLN A 502 0.78 45.00 -1.00
C GLN A 502 2.31 45.18 -1.16
N SER A 503 2.86 44.75 -2.28
CA SER A 503 4.28 44.95 -2.58
C SER A 503 4.58 46.43 -2.80
N SER A 504 5.63 46.92 -2.11
CA SER A 504 6.20 48.25 -2.33
C SER A 504 7.13 48.31 -3.55
N GLY A 505 7.34 47.18 -4.24
CA GLY A 505 8.30 47.03 -5.35
C GLY A 505 9.77 46.99 -4.92
N ARG A 506 10.07 47.15 -3.62
CA ARG A 506 11.44 47.17 -3.08
C ARG A 506 12.02 45.79 -2.75
N VAL A 507 11.16 44.79 -2.61
CA VAL A 507 11.52 43.42 -2.25
C VAL A 507 10.91 42.44 -3.25
N THR A 508 11.66 41.39 -3.61
CA THR A 508 11.15 40.32 -4.48
C THR A 508 10.28 39.34 -3.70
N LEU A 509 9.46 38.55 -4.42
CA LEU A 509 8.63 37.50 -3.81
C LEU A 509 9.47 36.50 -2.99
N GLU A 510 10.67 36.16 -3.46
CA GLU A 510 11.56 35.21 -2.78
C GLU A 510 12.20 35.80 -1.51
N GLN A 511 12.59 37.08 -1.57
CA GLN A 511 13.09 37.82 -0.41
C GLN A 511 12.01 37.95 0.66
N TRP A 512 10.79 38.30 0.25
CA TRP A 512 9.65 38.39 1.15
C TRP A 512 9.27 37.03 1.74
N PHE A 513 9.26 35.96 0.92
CA PHE A 513 9.04 34.59 1.38
C PHE A 513 10.06 34.17 2.46
N THR A 514 11.34 34.48 2.24
CA THR A 514 12.42 34.15 3.18
C THR A 514 12.31 34.93 4.48
N GLN A 515 12.05 36.24 4.40
CA GLN A 515 11.85 37.11 5.57
C GLN A 515 10.65 36.68 6.40
N PHE A 516 9.51 36.46 5.74
CA PHE A 516 8.28 36.05 6.42
C PHE A 516 8.42 34.68 7.09
N LYS A 517 9.11 33.73 6.44
CA LYS A 517 9.38 32.41 7.02
C LYS A 517 10.22 32.51 8.30
N ALA A 518 11.22 33.39 8.33
CA ALA A 518 12.04 33.64 9.52
C ALA A 518 11.25 34.35 10.65
N GLU A 519 10.22 35.13 10.32
CA GLU A 519 9.33 35.76 11.30
C GLU A 519 8.33 34.77 11.92
N MET A 520 7.88 33.76 11.18
CA MET A 520 6.97 32.73 11.68
C MET A 520 7.58 31.82 12.75
N ASP A 521 8.91 31.68 12.77
CA ASP A 521 9.62 30.94 13.82
C ASP A 521 9.64 31.70 15.16
N LYS A 522 9.10 32.93 15.22
CA LYS A 522 9.01 33.74 16.44
C LYS A 522 7.61 33.62 17.10
N PRO A 523 7.51 33.64 18.45
CA PRO A 523 6.24 33.39 19.18
C PRO A 523 5.07 34.32 18.86
N ASN A 524 5.32 35.49 18.26
CA ASN A 524 4.32 36.53 17.96
C ASN A 524 4.26 36.90 16.45
N GLY A 525 4.67 36.00 15.54
CA GLY A 525 4.65 36.23 14.09
C GLY A 525 3.25 36.57 13.56
N GLY A 526 3.05 37.83 13.20
CA GLY A 526 1.73 38.47 13.06
C GLY A 526 0.99 38.17 11.75
N ALA A 527 -0.34 38.13 11.85
CA ALA A 527 -1.23 38.10 10.70
C ALA A 527 -1.15 39.42 9.92
N ARG A 528 -0.50 39.40 8.74
CA ARG A 528 -0.52 40.55 7.81
C ARG A 528 -1.78 40.51 6.96
N ARG A 529 -2.47 41.65 6.86
CA ARG A 529 -3.72 41.82 6.11
C ARG A 529 -3.56 42.94 5.08
N SER A 530 -4.18 42.77 3.91
CA SER A 530 -4.30 43.82 2.91
C SER A 530 -5.58 44.64 3.16
N PRO A 531 -5.56 45.97 2.95
CA PRO A 531 -6.75 46.81 3.08
C PRO A 531 -7.75 46.58 1.94
N GLU A 532 -7.33 46.06 0.79
CA GLU A 532 -8.15 45.94 -0.43
C GLU A 532 -8.52 44.49 -0.78
N ILE A 533 -7.74 43.53 -0.29
CA ILE A 533 -7.90 42.11 -0.62
C ILE A 533 -7.94 41.30 0.66
N ASP A 534 -9.01 40.53 0.81
CA ASP A 534 -9.15 39.52 1.84
C ASP A 534 -8.94 38.12 1.25
N VAL A 535 -8.53 37.17 2.08
CA VAL A 535 -8.26 35.80 1.65
C VAL A 535 -9.08 34.85 2.50
N LYS A 536 -10.11 34.27 1.89
CA LYS A 536 -10.94 33.28 2.54
C LYS A 536 -10.39 31.89 2.24
N ILE A 537 -9.81 31.26 3.25
CA ILE A 537 -9.41 29.86 3.15
C ILE A 537 -10.61 28.99 3.51
N ARG A 538 -11.04 28.15 2.57
CA ARG A 538 -12.04 27.10 2.82
C ARG A 538 -11.32 25.76 2.82
N PRO A 539 -11.47 24.94 3.88
CA PRO A 539 -11.08 23.56 3.78
C PRO A 539 -11.96 22.90 2.71
N ALA A 540 -11.32 22.21 1.79
CA ALA A 540 -11.94 21.35 0.81
C ALA A 540 -11.40 19.93 1.03
N LYS A 541 -12.24 18.93 0.82
CA LYS A 541 -11.79 17.55 0.74
C LYS A 541 -12.04 17.09 -0.68
N VAL A 542 -10.98 16.75 -1.39
CA VAL A 542 -11.09 16.08 -2.69
C VAL A 542 -10.32 14.78 -2.58
N SER A 543 -11.00 13.66 -2.82
CA SER A 543 -10.41 12.33 -2.79
C SER A 543 -9.66 12.00 -1.48
N GLY A 544 -10.20 12.45 -0.33
CA GLY A 544 -9.68 12.14 1.00
C GLY A 544 -8.47 12.95 1.49
N ASN A 545 -7.92 13.84 0.65
CA ASN A 545 -6.81 14.72 1.04
C ASN A 545 -7.32 16.07 1.57
N ASP A 546 -6.64 16.59 2.60
CA ASP A 546 -6.87 17.94 3.09
C ASP A 546 -6.40 18.94 2.03
N MET A 547 -7.36 19.62 1.42
CA MET A 547 -7.13 20.69 0.45
C MET A 547 -7.60 22.01 1.03
N PHE A 548 -6.95 23.09 0.61
CA PHE A 548 -7.32 24.43 1.02
C PHE A 548 -7.59 25.28 -0.22
N VAL A 549 -8.84 25.69 -0.39
CA VAL A 549 -9.24 26.62 -1.43
C VAL A 549 -9.10 28.02 -0.86
N MET A 550 -8.13 28.77 -1.38
CA MET A 550 -7.87 30.14 -1.03
C MET A 550 -8.56 31.05 -2.03
N GLN A 551 -9.71 31.59 -1.62
CA GLN A 551 -10.48 32.51 -2.43
C GLN A 551 -10.01 33.93 -2.12
N LEU A 552 -9.47 34.62 -3.13
CA LEU A 552 -9.23 36.06 -3.06
C LEU A 552 -10.58 36.77 -3.12
N LEU A 553 -10.85 37.60 -2.11
CA LEU A 553 -12.04 38.43 -2.02
C LEU A 553 -11.62 39.89 -2.07
N THR A 554 -12.33 40.69 -2.84
CA THR A 554 -12.22 42.16 -2.74
C THR A 554 -12.96 42.60 -1.49
N ARG A 555 -12.38 43.50 -0.70
CA ARG A 555 -13.09 44.13 0.42
C ARG A 555 -14.11 45.15 -0.05
#